data_AF-A0A0J6GJQ1-F1
#
_entry.id   AF-A0A0J6GJQ1-F1
#
_cell.length_a   1.000
_cell.length_b   1.000
_cell.length_c   1.000
_cell.angle_alpha   90.00
_cell.angle_beta   90.00
_cell.angle_gamma   90.00
#
_symmetry.space_group_name_H-M   'P 1'
#
loop_
_entity.id
_entity.type
_entity.pdbx_description
1 polymer ?
#
loop_
_entity_poly.entity_id
_entity_poly.type
_entity_poly.pdbx_seq_one_letter_code
_entity_poly.pdbx_strand_id
1 'polypeptide(L)'
;MKNTIKAVCVCVGLMISAAANAAPALPLSAVEILKVASVTCAVEDVSDGRKQTRCDHNGPGIKVYVLERGYGGQPNVTLDGQEVDGVRAPVCNQGEGLVACNGAGTTVGHLYTFDLGNKDGGWFEFSNTSLVPPHNRLGAQLYIK
;
A
#
# COMPACT_ATOMS: atom_id res chain seq x y z
N MET A 1 68.19 13.26 -30.24
CA MET A 1 67.39 12.03 -30.02
C MET A 1 67.36 11.74 -28.52
N LYS A 2 66.17 11.75 -27.90
CA LYS A 2 65.80 11.02 -26.67
C LYS A 2 64.37 11.43 -26.27
N ASN A 3 63.37 10.74 -26.82
CA ASN A 3 61.98 10.86 -26.40
C ASN A 3 61.79 10.04 -25.12
N THR A 4 61.24 10.65 -24.07
CA THR A 4 60.81 9.96 -22.85
C THR A 4 59.30 9.85 -22.87
N ILE A 5 58.81 8.62 -23.05
CA ILE A 5 57.38 8.27 -23.02
C ILE A 5 57.01 8.02 -21.55
N LYS A 6 56.10 8.82 -20.99
CA LYS A 6 55.54 8.57 -19.65
C LYS A 6 54.37 7.60 -19.79
N ALA A 7 54.48 6.45 -19.13
CA ALA A 7 53.44 5.42 -19.09
C ALA A 7 52.20 5.95 -18.33
N VAL A 8 51.04 5.90 -18.98
CA VAL A 8 49.73 6.15 -18.37
C VAL A 8 49.18 4.80 -17.93
N CYS A 9 49.06 4.59 -16.61
CA CYS A 9 48.43 3.41 -16.04
C CYS A 9 46.92 3.67 -15.96
N VAL A 10 46.14 3.00 -16.82
CA VAL A 10 44.67 3.06 -16.79
C VAL A 10 44.17 1.92 -15.90
N CYS A 11 43.70 2.25 -14.70
CA CYS A 11 42.98 1.31 -13.83
C CYS A 11 41.54 1.17 -14.33
N VAL A 12 41.24 0.06 -15.01
CA VAL A 12 39.86 -0.31 -15.38
C VAL A 12 39.20 -0.93 -14.15
N GLY A 13 38.37 -0.16 -13.45
CA GLY A 13 37.53 -0.65 -12.37
C GLY A 13 36.38 -1.50 -12.89
N LEU A 14 36.34 -2.78 -12.54
CA LEU A 14 35.25 -3.70 -12.87
C LEU A 14 34.08 -3.43 -11.92
N MET A 15 33.05 -2.72 -12.40
CA MET A 15 31.80 -2.53 -11.64
C MET A 15 30.99 -3.82 -11.69
N ILE A 16 31.05 -4.62 -10.63
CA ILE A 16 30.16 -5.77 -10.44
C ILE A 16 28.80 -5.22 -9.99
N SER A 17 27.86 -5.09 -10.92
CA SER A 17 26.46 -4.86 -10.58
C SER A 17 25.89 -6.14 -9.99
N ALA A 18 25.68 -6.16 -8.66
CA ALA A 18 24.92 -7.21 -8.02
C ALA A 18 23.50 -7.20 -8.60
N ALA A 19 23.14 -8.25 -9.36
CA ALA A 19 21.78 -8.42 -9.84
C ALA A 19 20.87 -8.70 -8.63
N ALA A 20 20.12 -7.69 -8.20
CA ALA A 20 19.01 -7.88 -7.28
C ALA A 20 17.91 -8.65 -8.03
N ASN A 21 17.81 -9.96 -7.76
CA ASN A 21 16.71 -10.78 -8.27
C ASN A 21 15.42 -10.36 -7.56
N ALA A 22 14.70 -9.39 -8.12
CA ALA A 22 13.35 -9.06 -7.69
C ALA A 22 12.36 -10.10 -8.24
N ALA A 23 11.54 -10.68 -7.36
CA ALA A 23 10.42 -11.51 -7.79
C ALA A 23 9.44 -10.67 -8.66
N PRO A 24 8.77 -11.27 -9.65
CA PRO A 24 7.79 -10.55 -10.45
C PRO A 24 6.63 -10.04 -9.59
N ALA A 25 6.12 -8.86 -9.91
CA ALA A 25 4.95 -8.29 -9.25
C ALA A 25 3.72 -9.17 -9.48
N LEU A 26 2.99 -9.51 -8.42
CA LEU A 26 1.73 -10.25 -8.50
C LEU A 26 0.59 -9.33 -8.99
N PRO A 27 -0.33 -9.81 -9.82
CA PRO A 27 -1.51 -9.03 -10.17
C PRO A 27 -2.34 -8.68 -8.94
N LEU A 28 -3.03 -7.55 -9.00
CA LEU A 28 -3.97 -7.12 -7.97
C LEU A 28 -5.07 -8.17 -7.85
N SER A 29 -5.18 -8.78 -6.67
CA SER A 29 -6.03 -9.95 -6.44
C SER A 29 -7.13 -9.70 -5.42
N ALA A 30 -6.92 -8.76 -4.49
CA ALA A 30 -7.94 -8.36 -3.54
C ALA A 30 -7.67 -6.96 -2.99
N VAL A 31 -8.76 -6.30 -2.59
CA VAL A 31 -8.78 -5.06 -1.83
C VAL A 31 -9.85 -5.23 -0.75
N GLU A 32 -9.49 -5.00 0.51
CA GLU A 32 -10.39 -5.20 1.65
C GLU A 32 -10.23 -4.05 2.66
N ILE A 33 -11.35 -3.53 3.15
CA ILE A 33 -11.33 -2.61 4.29
C ILE A 33 -11.27 -3.48 5.54
N LEU A 34 -10.17 -3.38 6.29
CA LEU A 34 -9.92 -4.25 7.44
C LEU A 34 -10.51 -3.68 8.72
N LYS A 35 -10.26 -2.39 8.98
CA LYS A 35 -10.51 -1.77 10.28
C LYS A 35 -10.91 -0.32 10.12
N VAL A 36 -11.79 0.14 11.00
CA VAL A 36 -12.08 1.56 11.24
C VAL A 36 -11.75 1.86 12.70
N ALA A 37 -11.07 2.97 12.95
CA ALA A 37 -10.72 3.39 14.29
C ALA A 37 -11.09 4.86 14.54
N SER A 38 -11.60 5.16 15.72
CA SER A 38 -11.98 6.52 16.12
C SER A 38 -11.85 6.69 17.63
N VAL A 39 -11.94 7.94 18.10
CA VAL A 39 -11.95 8.24 19.54
C VAL A 39 -13.22 7.75 20.24
N THR A 40 -14.30 7.53 19.50
CA THR A 40 -15.62 7.15 20.03
C THR A 40 -15.88 5.65 19.99
N CYS A 41 -15.27 4.90 19.06
CA CYS A 41 -15.32 3.44 19.03
C CYS A 41 -13.96 2.80 18.72
N ALA A 42 -12.92 3.21 19.47
CA ALA A 42 -11.60 2.57 19.52
C ALA A 42 -11.17 1.98 18.16
N VAL A 43 -11.05 0.65 18.05
CA VAL A 43 -10.81 -0.05 16.78
C VAL A 43 -11.93 -1.07 16.55
N GLU A 44 -12.59 -0.99 15.40
CA GLU A 44 -13.57 -1.95 14.93
C GLU A 44 -12.97 -2.76 13.76
N ASP A 45 -13.04 -4.10 13.84
CA ASP A 45 -12.75 -4.99 12.71
C ASP A 45 -13.98 -5.08 11.80
N VAL A 46 -13.79 -4.74 10.52
CA VAL A 46 -14.80 -4.72 9.45
C VAL A 46 -14.42 -5.63 8.28
N SER A 47 -13.46 -6.54 8.48
CA SER A 47 -12.96 -7.47 7.46
C SER A 47 -13.96 -8.57 7.05
N ASP A 48 -15.14 -8.63 7.67
CA ASP A 48 -16.20 -9.59 7.35
C ASP A 48 -17.04 -9.21 6.12
N GLY A 49 -16.65 -8.16 5.39
CA GLY A 49 -17.31 -7.74 4.16
C GLY A 49 -18.65 -7.04 4.37
N ARG A 50 -18.97 -6.65 5.61
CA ARG A 50 -20.16 -5.83 5.89
C ARG A 50 -20.09 -4.50 5.14
N LYS A 51 -21.25 -3.92 4.83
CA LYS A 51 -21.35 -2.64 4.12
C LYS A 51 -21.40 -1.42 5.04
N GLN A 52 -21.45 -1.64 6.35
CA GLN A 52 -21.61 -0.59 7.34
C GLN A 52 -20.95 -0.98 8.66
N THR A 53 -20.31 -0.03 9.33
CA THR A 53 -19.78 -0.16 10.69
C THR A 53 -20.90 -0.44 11.71
N ARG A 54 -20.59 -1.17 12.78
CA ARG A 54 -21.53 -1.43 13.88
C ARG A 54 -21.53 -0.26 14.86
N CYS A 55 -20.35 0.29 15.12
CA CYS A 55 -20.20 1.47 15.94
C CYS A 55 -20.53 2.76 15.18
N ASP A 56 -20.78 3.81 15.94
CA ASP A 56 -20.87 5.19 15.45
C ASP A 56 -19.50 5.86 15.68
N HIS A 57 -18.65 5.83 14.65
CA HIS A 57 -17.33 6.44 14.61
C HIS A 57 -17.45 7.94 14.31
N ASN A 58 -17.29 8.72 15.38
CA ASN A 58 -17.36 10.17 15.37
C ASN A 58 -16.08 10.81 15.95
N GLY A 59 -15.91 12.10 15.68
CA GLY A 59 -14.81 12.91 16.17
C GLY A 59 -13.60 12.95 15.22
N PRO A 60 -12.62 13.80 15.49
CA PRO A 60 -11.48 13.97 14.60
C PRO A 60 -10.58 12.73 14.58
N GLY A 61 -9.90 12.52 13.46
CA GLY A 61 -8.88 11.49 13.31
C GLY A 61 -9.43 10.09 13.14
N ILE A 62 -10.62 9.93 12.53
CA ILE A 62 -11.10 8.60 12.12
C ILE A 62 -10.08 8.01 11.15
N LYS A 63 -9.61 6.79 11.43
CA LYS A 63 -8.65 6.07 10.60
C LYS A 63 -9.29 4.88 9.93
N VAL A 64 -9.06 4.74 8.63
CA VAL A 64 -9.51 3.59 7.83
C VAL A 64 -8.29 2.83 7.32
N TYR A 65 -8.29 1.51 7.51
CA TYR A 65 -7.20 0.63 7.10
C TYR A 65 -7.66 -0.27 5.97
N VAL A 66 -6.96 -0.20 4.83
CA VAL A 66 -7.27 -0.98 3.63
C VAL A 66 -6.09 -1.87 3.28
N LEU A 67 -6.35 -3.15 3.08
CA LEU A 67 -5.37 -4.12 2.63
C LEU A 67 -5.51 -4.34 1.12
N GLU A 68 -4.41 -4.10 0.40
CA GLU A 68 -4.24 -4.43 -1.00
C GLU A 68 -3.35 -5.68 -1.12
N ARG A 69 -3.82 -6.73 -1.81
CA ARG A 69 -3.02 -7.92 -2.16
C ARG A 69 -2.68 -7.91 -3.64
N GLY A 70 -1.39 -8.07 -3.95
CA GLY A 70 -0.84 -7.82 -5.27
C GLY A 70 -0.52 -6.34 -5.49
N TYR A 71 -0.27 -5.98 -6.74
CA TYR A 71 0.24 -4.65 -7.10
C TYR A 71 -0.78 -3.85 -7.90
N GLY A 72 -1.37 -2.86 -7.22
CA GLY A 72 -2.17 -1.80 -7.84
C GLY A 72 -1.33 -0.58 -8.25
N GLY A 73 -1.89 0.26 -9.10
CA GLY A 73 -1.30 1.53 -9.51
C GLY A 73 -1.56 2.63 -8.48
N GLN A 74 -2.11 3.75 -8.94
CA GLN A 74 -2.58 4.82 -8.08
C GLN A 74 -4.03 4.55 -7.67
N PRO A 75 -4.33 4.37 -6.38
CA PRO A 75 -5.69 4.17 -5.93
C PRO A 75 -6.51 5.46 -6.05
N ASN A 76 -7.80 5.31 -6.30
CA ASN A 76 -8.79 6.36 -6.12
C ASN A 76 -9.53 6.09 -4.81
N VAL A 77 -9.51 7.08 -3.91
CA VAL A 77 -10.03 6.94 -2.54
C VAL A 77 -10.87 8.16 -2.20
N THR A 78 -12.09 7.92 -1.74
CA THR A 78 -13.05 8.99 -1.45
C THR A 78 -13.78 8.77 -0.14
N LEU A 79 -14.20 9.88 0.48
CA LEU A 79 -15.23 9.94 1.52
C LEU A 79 -16.36 10.83 1.00
N ASP A 80 -17.55 10.27 0.81
CA ASP A 80 -18.70 10.94 0.19
C ASP A 80 -18.36 11.64 -1.13
N GLY A 81 -17.52 10.97 -1.95
CA GLY A 81 -17.05 11.48 -3.24
C GLY A 81 -15.92 12.51 -3.16
N GLN A 82 -15.48 12.94 -1.98
CA GLN A 82 -14.32 13.82 -1.80
C GLN A 82 -13.04 13.01 -1.62
N GLU A 83 -11.96 13.39 -2.31
CA GLU A 83 -10.68 12.69 -2.23
C GLU A 83 -10.10 12.68 -0.81
N VAL A 84 -9.51 11.54 -0.42
CA VAL A 84 -8.86 11.35 0.88
C VAL A 84 -7.43 10.87 0.66
N ASP A 85 -6.48 11.61 1.23
CA ASP A 85 -5.08 11.22 1.23
C ASP A 85 -4.80 10.14 2.29
N GLY A 86 -3.88 9.24 1.95
CA GLY A 86 -3.43 8.18 2.84
C GLY A 86 -1.96 7.87 2.66
N VAL A 87 -1.43 7.15 3.64
CA VAL A 87 -0.09 6.57 3.57
C VAL A 87 -0.19 5.07 3.32
N ARG A 88 0.83 4.48 2.71
CA ARG A 88 0.91 3.03 2.51
C ARG A 88 2.22 2.46 3.03
N ALA A 89 2.16 1.24 3.56
CA ALA A 89 3.31 0.47 3.96
C ALA A 89 3.31 -0.90 3.25
N PRO A 90 4.47 -1.42 2.83
CA PRO A 90 4.55 -2.73 2.19
C PRO A 90 4.25 -3.85 3.19
N VAL A 91 3.48 -4.84 2.75
CA VAL A 91 3.24 -6.08 3.50
C VAL A 91 3.90 -7.27 2.84
N CYS A 92 4.44 -8.16 3.65
CA CYS A 92 5.17 -9.36 3.27
C CYS A 92 4.42 -10.59 3.75
N ASN A 93 4.51 -11.68 2.99
CA ASN A 93 3.99 -12.98 3.41
C ASN A 93 5.06 -13.72 4.22
N GLN A 94 4.73 -14.13 5.45
CA GLN A 94 5.60 -14.95 6.31
C GLN A 94 5.00 -16.32 6.65
N GLY A 95 4.02 -16.80 5.88
CA GLY A 95 3.43 -18.14 6.04
C GLY A 95 2.25 -18.21 7.02
N GLU A 96 2.22 -17.34 8.04
CA GLU A 96 1.08 -17.23 8.98
C GLU A 96 0.12 -16.07 8.66
N GLY A 97 0.40 -15.31 7.60
CA GLY A 97 -0.38 -14.15 7.20
C GLY A 97 0.47 -13.03 6.61
N LEU A 98 -0.15 -11.86 6.43
CA LEU A 98 0.51 -10.67 5.95
C LEU A 98 0.99 -9.82 7.12
N VAL A 99 2.28 -9.51 7.12
CA VAL A 99 2.94 -8.69 8.15
C VAL A 99 3.63 -7.51 7.51
N ALA A 100 3.95 -6.47 8.28
CA ALA A 100 4.79 -5.39 7.80
C ALA A 100 6.17 -5.95 7.38
N CYS A 101 6.67 -5.54 6.22
CA CYS A 101 7.96 -6.03 5.73
C CYS A 101 9.15 -5.60 6.60
N ASN A 102 9.07 -4.48 7.33
CA ASN A 102 10.17 -3.96 8.18
C ASN A 102 11.55 -3.93 7.51
N GLY A 103 11.59 -3.71 6.18
CA GLY A 103 12.83 -3.67 5.39
C GLY A 103 13.36 -5.04 4.92
N ALA A 104 12.65 -6.13 5.17
CA ALA A 104 13.03 -7.48 4.76
C ALA A 104 11.87 -8.24 4.10
N GLY A 105 12.19 -9.23 3.26
CA GLY A 105 11.21 -10.09 2.60
C GLY A 105 10.70 -9.55 1.27
N THR A 106 9.79 -10.32 0.65
CA THR A 106 9.16 -9.96 -0.62
C THR A 106 7.82 -9.29 -0.34
N THR A 107 7.69 -8.03 -0.75
CA THR A 107 6.40 -7.34 -0.75
C THR A 107 5.40 -8.13 -1.58
N VAL A 108 4.21 -8.36 -1.04
CA VAL A 108 3.10 -9.04 -1.73
C VAL A 108 1.83 -8.18 -1.78
N GLY A 109 1.93 -6.94 -1.31
CA GLY A 109 0.82 -6.01 -1.23
C GLY A 109 1.15 -4.78 -0.39
N HIS A 110 0.12 -4.00 -0.07
CA HIS A 110 0.25 -2.80 0.76
C HIS A 110 -0.88 -2.70 1.79
N LEU A 111 -0.53 -2.21 2.98
CA LEU A 111 -1.50 -1.73 3.95
C LEU A 111 -1.59 -0.21 3.83
N TYR A 112 -2.76 0.29 3.47
CA TYR A 112 -3.07 1.71 3.42
C TYR A 112 -3.69 2.17 4.75
N THR A 113 -3.33 3.37 5.18
CA THR A 113 -3.94 4.05 6.32
C THR A 113 -4.39 5.43 5.86
N PHE A 114 -5.69 5.68 5.97
CA PHE A 114 -6.31 6.97 5.67
C PHE A 114 -6.70 7.64 6.97
N ASP A 115 -6.46 8.95 7.05
CA ASP A 115 -6.92 9.79 8.17
C ASP A 115 -7.98 10.74 7.62
N LEU A 116 -9.21 10.64 8.13
CA LEU A 116 -10.31 11.46 7.64
C LEU A 116 -10.25 12.91 8.16
N GLY A 117 -9.27 13.24 9.02
CA GLY A 117 -9.07 14.56 9.58
C GLY A 117 -10.24 14.97 10.47
N ASN A 118 -10.86 16.12 10.20
CA ASN A 118 -12.03 16.61 10.94
C ASN A 118 -13.36 16.20 10.31
N LYS A 119 -13.36 15.26 9.35
CA LYS A 119 -14.60 14.78 8.71
C LYS A 119 -15.24 13.72 9.60
N ASP A 120 -16.57 13.74 9.67
CA ASP A 120 -17.37 12.68 10.28
C ASP A 120 -17.37 11.41 9.40
N GLY A 121 -18.05 10.36 9.87
CA GLY A 121 -18.31 9.17 9.08
C GLY A 121 -19.09 9.47 7.79
N GLY A 122 -19.03 8.54 6.83
CA GLY A 122 -19.65 8.66 5.52
C GLY A 122 -19.38 7.43 4.66
N TRP A 123 -19.67 7.51 3.36
CA TRP A 123 -19.29 6.48 2.41
C TRP A 123 -17.82 6.57 2.08
N PHE A 124 -17.04 5.67 2.69
CA PHE A 124 -15.64 5.48 2.33
C PHE A 124 -15.55 4.49 1.17
N GLU A 125 -14.85 4.87 0.11
CA GLU A 125 -14.65 4.04 -1.08
C GLU A 125 -13.16 4.00 -1.43
N PHE A 126 -12.66 2.81 -1.74
CA PHE A 126 -11.33 2.61 -2.27
C PHE A 126 -11.43 1.80 -3.55
N SER A 127 -10.68 2.20 -4.57
CA SER A 127 -10.48 1.37 -5.76
C SER A 127 -9.06 1.51 -6.30
N ASN A 128 -8.55 0.45 -6.92
CA ASN A 128 -7.26 0.49 -7.60
C ASN A 128 -7.29 -0.42 -8.84
N THR A 129 -6.44 -0.13 -9.81
CA THR A 129 -6.27 -0.88 -11.05
C THR A 129 -4.95 -1.62 -11.00
N SER A 130 -4.93 -2.90 -11.38
CA SER A 130 -3.70 -3.68 -11.38
C SER A 130 -2.65 -3.09 -12.34
N LEU A 131 -1.40 -3.02 -11.87
CA LEU A 131 -0.25 -2.73 -12.74
C LEU A 131 0.10 -3.90 -13.67
N VAL A 132 -0.34 -5.10 -13.33
CA VAL A 132 -0.06 -6.32 -14.08
C VAL A 132 -1.27 -6.67 -14.95
N PRO A 133 -1.08 -7.10 -16.21
CA PRO A 133 -2.17 -7.58 -17.05
C PRO A 133 -3.04 -8.62 -16.33
N PRO A 134 -4.37 -8.59 -16.51
CA PRO A 134 -5.12 -7.82 -17.51
C PRO A 134 -5.58 -6.42 -17.05
N HIS A 135 -4.95 -5.82 -16.03
CA HIS A 135 -5.32 -4.49 -15.51
C HIS A 135 -6.75 -4.41 -14.97
N ASN A 136 -7.19 -5.46 -14.28
CA ASN A 136 -8.47 -5.46 -13.60
C ASN A 136 -8.51 -4.35 -12.53
N ARG A 137 -9.67 -3.67 -12.44
CA ARG A 137 -9.96 -2.73 -11.36
C ARG A 137 -10.71 -3.45 -10.24
N LEU A 138 -10.21 -3.34 -9.02
CA LEU A 138 -10.87 -3.83 -7.80
C LEU A 138 -11.24 -2.66 -6.90
N GLY A 139 -12.21 -2.85 -6.02
CA GLY A 139 -12.59 -1.85 -5.04
C GLY A 139 -13.39 -2.41 -3.88
N ALA A 140 -13.46 -1.62 -2.81
CA ALA A 140 -14.22 -1.90 -1.61
C ALA A 140 -14.87 -0.60 -1.12
N GLN A 141 -16.03 -0.71 -0.47
CA GLN A 141 -16.74 0.42 0.10
C GLN A 141 -17.32 0.05 1.47
N LEU A 142 -17.43 1.03 2.35
CA LEU A 142 -17.99 0.88 3.68
C LEU A 142 -18.65 2.18 4.12
N TYR A 143 -19.88 2.09 4.64
CA TYR A 143 -20.50 3.21 5.33
C TYR A 143 -20.03 3.27 6.79
N ILE A 144 -19.38 4.37 7.14
CA ILE A 144 -18.92 4.68 8.49
C ILE A 144 -20.02 5.52 9.14
N LYS A 145 -20.72 4.95 10.13
CA LYS A 145 -21.66 5.72 10.96
C LYS A 145 -20.92 6.58 11.96
#